data_AF-A0A2A4FPC8-F1
#
_entry.id   AF-A0A2A4FPC8-F1
#
_cell.length_a   1.000
_cell.length_b   1.000
_cell.length_c   1.000
_cell.angle_alpha   90.00
_cell.angle_beta   90.00
_cell.angle_gamma   90.00
#
_symmetry.space_group_name_H-M   'P 1'
#
loop_
_entity.id
_entity.type
_entity.pdbx_description
1 polymer ?
#
loop_
_entity_poly.entity_id
_entity_poly.type
_entity_poly.pdbx_seq_one_letter_code
_entity_poly.pdbx_strand_id
1 'polypeptide(L)'
;LAPYWFDVQLTGYVGTDGRLAARAKASYEVLFTNRLILTPQVETNIYSKRSRDRQLGSGFSNVELSGRLRYEVSRKFAPYIGFVWERAFDGTAGFRRLRGEGSSEHRLVIGLRAWW
;
A
#
# COMPACT_ATOMS: atom_id res chain seq x y z
N LEU A 1 -17.66 7.10 -20.22
CA LEU A 1 -17.41 6.75 -18.80
C LEU A 1 -15.93 7.01 -18.51
N ALA A 2 -15.64 7.47 -17.29
CA ALA A 2 -14.33 7.82 -16.72
C ALA A 2 -13.83 9.28 -16.90
N PRO A 3 -14.47 10.28 -16.26
CA PRO A 3 -13.71 11.30 -15.56
C PRO A 3 -13.25 10.74 -14.20
N TYR A 4 -12.03 11.08 -13.79
CA TYR A 4 -11.33 10.68 -12.56
C TYR A 4 -10.41 9.46 -12.67
N TRP A 5 -9.17 9.71 -13.11
CA TRP A 5 -8.01 8.82 -12.95
C TRP A 5 -7.56 8.67 -11.48
N PHE A 6 -8.26 9.30 -10.52
CA PHE A 6 -7.98 9.16 -9.10
C PHE A 6 -9.01 8.27 -8.42
N ASP A 7 -8.55 7.46 -7.47
CA ASP A 7 -9.37 6.68 -6.57
C ASP A 7 -8.95 7.02 -5.15
N VAL A 8 -9.91 7.42 -4.31
CA VAL A 8 -9.68 7.72 -2.90
C VAL A 8 -10.67 6.92 -2.08
N GLN A 9 -10.13 6.13 -1.15
CA GLN A 9 -10.88 5.25 -0.28
C GLN A 9 -10.55 5.54 1.17
N LEU A 10 -11.59 5.72 1.99
CA LEU A 10 -11.48 5.78 3.44
C LEU A 10 -12.27 4.60 4.01
N THR A 11 -11.63 3.79 4.84
CA THR A 11 -12.23 2.60 5.46
C THR A 11 -12.02 2.63 6.96
N GLY A 12 -13.12 2.54 7.72
CA GLY A 12 -13.09 2.36 9.17
C GLY A 12 -13.36 0.91 9.55
N TYR A 13 -12.68 0.42 10.58
CA TYR A 13 -12.87 -0.91 11.15
C TYR A 13 -13.16 -0.79 12.64
N VAL A 14 -14.11 -1.60 13.12
CA VAL A 14 -14.46 -1.72 14.54
C VAL A 14 -14.34 -3.18 14.94
N GLY A 15 -13.51 -3.46 15.94
CA GLY A 15 -13.32 -4.78 16.53
C GLY A 15 -14.22 -5.00 17.74
N THR A 16 -14.55 -6.26 18.02
CA THR A 16 -15.39 -6.71 19.15
C THR A 16 -14.80 -6.40 20.53
N ASP A 17 -13.50 -6.13 20.59
CA ASP A 17 -12.73 -5.74 21.79
C ASP A 17 -12.57 -4.20 21.92
N GLY A 18 -13.37 -3.43 21.18
CA GLY A 18 -13.29 -1.98 21.13
C GLY A 18 -12.04 -1.45 20.42
N ARG A 19 -11.40 -2.26 19.57
CA ARG A 19 -10.34 -1.80 18.67
C ARG A 19 -10.97 -0.99 17.53
N LEU A 20 -10.42 0.19 17.26
CA LEU A 20 -10.79 1.01 16.11
C LEU A 20 -9.58 1.10 15.18
N ALA A 21 -9.82 1.01 13.88
CA ALA A 21 -8.80 1.29 12.88
C ALA A 21 -9.39 2.13 11.75
N ALA A 22 -8.56 2.95 11.14
CA ALA A 22 -8.89 3.68 9.94
C ALA A 22 -7.78 3.49 8.92
N ARG A 23 -8.18 3.27 7.67
CA ARG A 23 -7.29 3.18 6.51
C ARG A 23 -7.73 4.21 5.50
N ALA A 24 -6.80 5.05 5.09
CA ALA A 24 -6.97 5.95 3.96
C ALA A 24 -6.04 5.49 2.83
N LYS A 25 -6.59 5.35 1.63
CA LYS A 25 -5.87 4.99 0.43
C LYS A 25 -6.20 5.98 -0.67
N ALA A 26 -5.19 6.44 -1.38
CA ALA A 26 -5.33 7.24 -2.59
C ALA A 26 -4.48 6.61 -3.68
N SER A 27 -5.02 6.46 -4.88
CA SER A 27 -4.29 5.99 -6.06
C SER A 27 -4.62 6.86 -7.26
N TYR A 28 -3.67 6.92 -8.19
CA TYR A 28 -3.85 7.62 -9.46
C TYR A 28 -3.37 6.75 -10.60
N GLU A 29 -4.12 6.66 -11.69
CA GLU A 29 -3.72 5.89 -12.88
C GLU A 29 -3.19 6.81 -13.97
N VAL A 30 -1.88 6.75 -14.19
CA VAL A 30 -1.19 7.47 -15.26
C VAL A 30 -1.05 6.56 -16.48
N LEU A 31 -1.68 6.94 -17.59
CA LEU A 31 -1.45 6.30 -18.88
C LEU A 31 -0.31 7.04 -19.59
N PHE A 32 0.91 6.49 -19.54
CA PHE A 32 2.03 7.03 -20.32
C PHE A 32 1.85 6.73 -21.81
N THR A 33 1.33 5.55 -22.13
CA THR A 33 0.92 5.15 -23.48
C THR A 33 -0.32 4.26 -23.39
N ASN A 34 -0.90 3.88 -24.53
CA ASN A 34 -2.00 2.90 -24.59
C ASN A 34 -1.65 1.50 -24.07
N ARG A 35 -0.39 1.25 -23.66
CA ARG A 35 0.10 -0.03 -23.14
C ARG A 35 0.91 0.10 -21.85
N LEU A 36 1.38 1.29 -21.50
CA LEU A 36 2.21 1.54 -20.32
C LEU A 36 1.43 2.37 -19.31
N ILE A 37 1.10 1.74 -18.18
CA ILE A 37 0.25 2.30 -17.14
C ILE A 37 1.02 2.29 -15.82
N LEU A 38 1.12 3.44 -15.18
CA LEU A 38 1.68 3.58 -13.85
C LEU A 38 0.58 3.93 -12.86
N THR A 39 0.50 3.17 -11.79
CA THR A 39 -0.42 3.40 -10.68
C THR A 39 0.38 3.76 -9.43
N PRO A 40 0.71 5.05 -9.19
CA PRO A 40 1.08 5.49 -7.86
C PRO A 40 -0.08 5.30 -6.88
N GLN A 41 0.25 4.90 -5.67
CA GLN A 41 -0.68 4.71 -4.56
C GLN A 41 -0.02 5.15 -3.25
N VAL A 42 -0.80 5.80 -2.40
CA VAL A 42 -0.45 6.16 -1.03
C VAL A 42 -1.47 5.51 -0.11
N GLU A 43 -1.01 4.81 0.91
CA GLU A 43 -1.84 4.24 1.96
C GLU A 43 -1.36 4.72 3.33
N THR A 44 -2.30 5.04 4.20
CA THR A 44 -2.04 5.45 5.57
C THR A 44 -2.96 4.67 6.49
N ASN A 45 -2.39 4.08 7.54
CA ASN A 45 -3.16 3.32 8.51
C ASN A 45 -3.02 3.91 9.93
N ILE A 46 -4.15 4.02 10.61
CA ILE A 46 -4.28 4.54 11.97
C ILE A 46 -4.99 3.47 12.81
N TYR A 47 -4.43 3.12 13.96
CA TYR A 47 -5.01 2.12 14.88
C TYR A 47 -5.14 2.71 16.28
N SER A 48 -6.30 2.54 16.93
CA SER A 48 -6.52 3.03 18.30
C SER A 48 -5.82 2.18 19.36
N LYS A 49 -5.58 0.90 19.07
CA LYS A 49 -5.01 -0.08 19.99
C LYS A 49 -3.91 -0.90 19.30
N ARG A 50 -2.85 -1.18 20.06
CA ARG A 50 -1.70 -1.97 19.65
C ARG A 50 -2.14 -3.39 19.26
N SER A 51 -1.76 -3.86 18.08
CA SER A 51 -2.08 -5.21 17.60
C SER A 51 -0.79 -5.99 17.37
N ARG A 52 -0.49 -6.91 18.30
CA ARG A 52 0.69 -7.79 18.22
C ARG A 52 0.62 -8.75 17.02
N ASP A 53 -0.57 -9.23 16.67
CA ASP A 53 -0.75 -10.22 15.59
C ASP A 53 -0.43 -9.68 14.19
N ARG A 54 -0.63 -8.37 13.98
CA ARG A 54 -0.28 -7.69 12.72
C ARG A 54 1.03 -6.90 12.83
N GLN A 55 1.71 -6.96 13.98
CA GLN A 55 2.94 -6.23 14.28
C GLN A 55 2.81 -4.70 14.10
N LEU A 56 1.61 -4.15 14.37
CA LEU A 56 1.29 -2.74 14.23
C LEU A 56 1.19 -2.09 15.62
N GLY A 57 1.87 -0.94 15.80
CA GLY A 57 1.75 -0.10 16.98
C GLY A 57 0.37 0.55 17.10
N SER A 58 0.09 1.16 18.24
CA SER A 58 -1.05 2.09 18.39
C SER A 58 -0.68 3.46 17.84
N GLY A 59 -1.63 4.20 17.28
CA GLY A 59 -1.46 5.55 16.75
C GLY A 59 -1.37 5.62 15.22
N PHE A 60 -0.75 6.68 14.71
CA PHE A 60 -0.35 6.79 13.30
C PHE A 60 0.71 5.72 13.04
N SER A 61 0.28 4.61 12.46
CA SER A 61 1.02 3.36 12.60
C SER A 61 2.08 3.22 11.52
N ASN A 62 1.72 3.55 10.28
CA ASN A 62 2.60 3.51 9.13
C ASN A 62 2.02 4.33 7.96
N VAL A 63 2.92 4.77 7.09
CA VAL A 63 2.60 5.27 5.75
C VAL A 63 3.27 4.35 4.75
N GLU A 64 2.52 3.95 3.74
CA GLU A 64 2.99 3.20 2.60
C GLU A 64 2.86 4.05 1.34
N LEU A 65 3.94 4.18 0.59
CA LEU A 65 3.96 4.70 -0.77
C LEU A 65 4.27 3.53 -1.70
N SER A 66 3.39 3.24 -2.65
CA SER A 66 3.62 2.23 -3.65
C SER A 66 3.43 2.78 -5.05
N GLY A 67 4.13 2.18 -6.01
CA GLY A 67 4.01 2.50 -7.42
C GLY A 67 4.07 1.23 -8.22
N ARG A 68 3.08 0.98 -9.08
CA ARG A 68 3.05 -0.19 -9.95
C ARG A 68 3.08 0.24 -11.41
N LEU A 69 4.10 -0.18 -12.13
CA LEU A 69 4.22 -0.02 -13.57
C LEU A 69 3.79 -1.31 -14.26
N ARG A 70 2.76 -1.24 -15.09
CA ARG A 70 2.25 -2.35 -15.89
C ARG A 70 2.49 -2.06 -17.38
N TYR A 71 3.01 -3.04 -18.09
CA TYR A 71 3.19 -2.97 -19.54
C TYR A 71 2.39 -4.06 -20.25
N GLU A 72 1.44 -3.66 -21.08
CA GLU A 72 0.57 -4.56 -21.85
C GLU A 72 1.21 -4.86 -23.22
N VAL A 73 2.07 -5.88 -23.27
CA VAL A 73 2.67 -6.34 -24.53
C VAL A 73 1.57 -6.85 -25.47
N SER A 74 0.65 -7.64 -24.92
CA SER A 74 -0.59 -8.08 -25.59
C SER A 74 -1.72 -8.17 -24.56
N ARG A 75 -2.98 -8.24 -25.01
CA ARG A 75 -4.12 -8.44 -24.08
C ARG A 75 -4.00 -9.72 -23.24
N LYS A 76 -3.22 -10.70 -23.70
CA LYS A 76 -2.94 -11.98 -23.03
C LYS A 76 -1.69 -11.96 -22.16
N PHE A 77 -0.82 -10.95 -22.27
CA PHE A 77 0.47 -10.91 -21.58
C PHE A 77 0.79 -9.48 -21.11
N ALA A 78 0.75 -9.30 -19.79
CA ALA A 78 1.00 -8.03 -19.14
C ALA A 78 1.98 -8.19 -17.96
N PRO A 79 3.30 -8.05 -18.20
CA PRO A 79 4.28 -7.92 -17.12
C PRO A 79 4.02 -6.66 -16.30
N TYR A 80 4.34 -6.73 -15.01
CA TYR A 80 4.29 -5.60 -14.12
C TYR A 80 5.44 -5.63 -13.10
N ILE A 81 5.89 -4.43 -12.74
CA ILE A 81 6.85 -4.19 -11.67
C ILE A 81 6.23 -3.23 -10.66
N GLY A 82 6.46 -3.49 -9.39
CA GLY A 82 5.97 -2.70 -8.27
C GLY A 82 7.12 -2.34 -7.34
N PHE A 83 7.06 -1.13 -6.82
CA PHE A 83 7.90 -0.69 -5.71
C PHE A 83 7.00 -0.28 -4.57
N VAL A 84 7.35 -0.71 -3.36
CA VAL A 84 6.66 -0.34 -2.13
C VAL A 84 7.70 0.19 -1.16
N TRP A 85 7.44 1.38 -0.65
CA TRP A 85 8.17 1.98 0.44
C TRP A 85 7.23 2.14 1.61
N GLU A 86 7.62 1.62 2.76
CA GLU A 86 6.84 1.76 3.97
C GLU A 86 7.68 2.39 5.06
N ARG A 87 7.08 3.31 5.80
CA ARG A 87 7.67 3.89 7.01
C ARG A 87 6.74 3.70 8.19
N ALA A 88 7.24 3.03 9.21
CA ALA A 88 6.57 2.92 10.49
C ALA A 88 6.79 4.19 11.33
N PHE A 89 5.75 4.58 12.08
CA PHE A 89 5.78 5.72 12.98
C PHE A 89 5.39 5.29 14.41
N ASP A 90 5.75 6.14 15.39
CA ASP A 90 5.41 6.01 16.81
C ASP A 90 5.64 4.60 17.40
N GLY A 91 4.61 3.97 17.97
CA GLY A 91 4.69 2.67 18.61
C GLY A 91 5.11 1.53 17.67
N THR A 92 4.86 1.66 16.36
CA THR A 92 5.27 0.69 15.33
C THR A 92 6.78 0.80 15.07
N ALA A 93 7.32 2.02 15.04
CA ALA A 93 8.75 2.25 14.89
C ALA A 93 9.54 1.74 16.11
N GLY A 94 8.96 1.87 17.31
CA GLY A 94 9.51 1.28 18.53
C GLY A 94 9.61 -0.25 18.46
N PHE A 95 8.59 -0.93 17.92
CA PHE A 95 8.62 -2.39 17.73
C PHE A 95 9.70 -2.85 16.74
N ARG A 96 9.85 -2.15 15.60
CA ARG A 96 10.90 -2.49 14.61
C ARG A 96 12.30 -2.32 15.18
N ARG A 97 12.54 -1.23 15.91
CA ARG A 97 13.82 -0.99 16.58
C ARG A 97 14.17 -2.06 17.61
N LEU A 98 13.19 -2.59 18.35
CA LEU A 98 13.40 -3.70 19.30
C LEU A 98 13.83 -5.00 18.63
N ARG A 99 13.62 -5.16 17.32
CA ARG A 99 14.09 -6.29 16.50
C ARG A 99 15.36 -5.98 15.70
N GLY A 100 15.93 -4.79 15.84
CA GLY A 100 17.05 -4.34 15.00
C GLY A 100 16.65 -4.01 13.56
N GLU A 101 15.36 -3.91 13.27
CA GLU A 101 14.84 -3.53 11.95
C GLU A 101 14.79 -1.99 11.83
N GLY A 102 15.14 -1.49 10.64
CA GLY A 102 15.02 -0.06 10.33
C GLY A 102 13.57 0.41 10.42
N SER A 103 13.36 1.72 10.69
CA SER A 103 12.01 2.31 10.69
C SER A 103 11.36 2.36 9.30
N SER A 104 12.12 2.04 8.25
CA SER A 104 11.70 2.06 6.85
C SER A 104 12.03 0.75 6.16
N GLU A 105 11.09 0.26 5.36
CA GLU A 105 11.21 -0.96 4.56
C GLU A 105 11.03 -0.61 3.07
N HIS A 106 11.78 -1.27 2.21
CA HIS A 106 11.66 -1.18 0.76
C HIS A 106 11.39 -2.56 0.19
N ARG A 107 10.40 -2.68 -0.70
CA ARG A 107 10.04 -3.94 -1.35
C ARG A 107 9.90 -3.73 -2.84
N LEU A 108 10.57 -4.58 -3.61
CA LEU A 108 10.39 -4.68 -5.06
C LEU A 108 9.54 -5.92 -5.36
N VAL A 109 8.55 -5.77 -6.23
CA VAL A 109 7.69 -6.87 -6.68
C VAL A 109 7.75 -6.93 -8.20
N ILE A 110 8.04 -8.09 -8.75
CA ILE A 110 7.98 -8.33 -10.20
C ILE A 110 6.98 -9.45 -10.41
N GLY A 111 6.06 -9.27 -11.34
CA GLY A 111 5.05 -10.27 -11.64
C GLY A 111 4.64 -10.24 -13.10
N LEU A 112 3.98 -11.32 -13.51
CA LEU A 112 3.48 -11.51 -14.85
C LEU A 112 2.01 -11.87 -14.78
N ARG A 113 1.18 -11.22 -15.61
CA ARG A 113 -0.18 -11.69 -15.89
C ARG A 113 -0.22 -12.32 -17.27
N ALA A 114 -0.57 -13.61 -17.33
CA ALA A 114 -0.81 -14.33 -18.58
C ALA A 114 -2.10 -15.14 -18.50
N TRP A 115 -2.84 -15.25 -19.61
CA TRP A 115 -4.03 -16.10 -19.75
C TRP A 115 -4.13 -16.64 -21.18
N TRP A 116 -4.57 -17.90 -21.34
CA TRP A 116 -4.62 -18.60 -22.64
C TRP A 116 -6.04 -18.72 -23.20
#